data_AF-A0A972UXV1-F1
#
_entry.id   AF-A0A972UXV1-F1
#
_cell.length_a   1.000
_cell.length_b   1.000
_cell.length_c   1.000
_cell.angle_alpha   90.00
_cell.angle_beta   90.00
_cell.angle_gamma   90.00
#
_symmetry.space_group_name_H-M   'P 1'
#
loop_
_entity.id
_entity.type
_entity.pdbx_description
1 polymer ?
#
loop_
_entity_poly.entity_id
_entity_poly.type
_entity_poly.pdbx_seq_one_letter_code
_entity_poly.pdbx_strand_id
1 'polypeptide(L)'
;MGISDRNLALEKLNQFKVLIMANVAALSKTHSDIIQNWVKEGGKLIATYQTSLFNEVGEQRNNFSLSDVFGVSYNGTSVNTIMDCYQKIITRNEILSGFEKTKLLHNGGRTLMVTPAPEATVITGYLPKINNQPPENAFPDSWNSPNPIAVLNNFGKGQTIYFANETAKLNYTVGHPDYNDLLKNSINLLLAKNKILSTNAPSSVHVYLNQSSANENIFQLSFVNTSSTSQRPYRDLVPVSEVKVHLPFDIRSIEPLLNETETKLKVNENTVIIDNLEEFYSLKIHVK
;
A
#
# COMPACT_ATOMS: atom_id res chain seq x y z
N MET A 1 -5.80 -11.02 4.74
CA MET A 1 -5.61 -11.78 5.99
C MET A 1 -4.43 -11.19 6.73
N GLY A 2 -4.53 -10.98 8.05
CA GLY A 2 -3.44 -10.46 8.88
C GLY A 2 -2.70 -11.57 9.63
N ILE A 3 -1.46 -11.30 10.03
CA ILE A 3 -0.68 -12.16 10.94
C ILE A 3 -0.47 -11.40 12.24
N SER A 4 -0.84 -12.01 13.37
CA SER A 4 -0.55 -11.45 14.70
C SER A 4 0.89 -11.75 15.09
N ASP A 5 1.50 -10.89 15.89
CA ASP A 5 2.82 -11.09 16.51
C ASP A 5 2.94 -12.46 17.21
N ARG A 6 1.91 -12.88 17.95
CA ARG A 6 1.88 -14.20 18.64
C ARG A 6 2.05 -15.42 17.75
N ASN A 7 1.74 -15.27 16.46
CA ASN A 7 1.76 -16.35 15.47
C ASN A 7 2.81 -16.09 14.37
N LEU A 8 3.70 -15.13 14.58
CA LEU A 8 4.72 -14.78 13.60
C LEU A 8 5.75 -15.91 13.51
N ALA A 9 5.71 -16.64 12.40
CA ALA A 9 6.62 -17.73 12.10
C ALA A 9 6.94 -17.73 10.60
N LEU A 10 8.11 -18.27 10.24
CA LEU A 10 8.59 -18.27 8.86
C LEU A 10 7.63 -19.00 7.92
N GLU A 11 7.07 -20.13 8.35
CA GLU A 11 6.11 -20.95 7.59
C GLU A 11 4.82 -20.17 7.30
N LYS A 12 4.41 -19.29 8.22
CA LYS A 12 3.25 -18.42 8.04
C LYS A 12 3.56 -17.27 7.10
N LEU A 13 4.73 -16.64 7.22
CA LEU A 13 5.16 -15.57 6.32
C LEU A 13 5.26 -16.05 4.86
N ASN A 14 5.67 -17.30 4.64
CA ASN A 14 5.74 -17.89 3.30
C ASN A 14 4.39 -18.00 2.57
N GLN A 15 3.27 -17.84 3.27
CA GLN A 15 1.94 -17.79 2.66
C GLN A 15 1.63 -16.43 2.02
N PHE A 16 2.37 -15.38 2.39
CA PHE A 16 2.16 -14.02 1.93
C PHE A 16 3.17 -13.64 0.84
N LYS A 17 2.69 -12.91 -0.17
CA LYS A 17 3.56 -12.38 -1.24
C LYS A 17 4.29 -11.10 -0.82
N VAL A 18 3.65 -10.31 0.03
CA VAL A 18 4.18 -9.05 0.58
C VAL A 18 3.69 -8.92 2.02
N LEU A 19 4.59 -8.56 2.94
CA LEU A 19 4.26 -8.17 4.31
C LEU A 19 4.22 -6.64 4.39
N ILE A 20 3.17 -6.08 4.99
CA ILE A 20 3.06 -4.63 5.22
C ILE A 20 3.06 -4.39 6.72
N MET A 21 4.06 -3.66 7.20
CA MET A 21 4.20 -3.23 8.58
C MET A 21 3.91 -1.73 8.68
N ALA A 22 2.65 -1.40 8.89
CA ALA A 22 2.18 -0.02 9.04
C ALA A 22 2.47 0.50 10.46
N ASN A 23 3.67 1.03 10.67
CA ASN A 23 4.15 1.54 11.96
C ASN A 23 4.13 0.49 13.09
N VAL A 24 4.62 -0.73 12.80
CA VAL A 24 4.80 -1.78 13.82
C VAL A 24 6.03 -1.43 14.65
N ALA A 25 5.87 -0.44 15.54
CA ALA A 25 6.97 0.25 16.19
C ALA A 25 7.81 -0.66 17.09
N ALA A 26 7.15 -1.54 17.85
CA ALA A 26 7.76 -2.47 18.79
C ALA A 26 7.91 -3.87 18.17
N LEU A 27 9.13 -4.39 18.16
CA LEU A 27 9.45 -5.77 17.77
C LEU A 27 10.45 -6.39 18.74
N SER A 28 10.22 -7.66 19.11
CA SER A 28 11.22 -8.45 19.83
C SER A 28 12.40 -8.79 18.92
N LYS A 29 13.52 -9.22 19.53
CA LYS A 29 14.67 -9.72 18.76
C LYS A 29 14.27 -10.92 17.88
N THR A 30 13.55 -11.89 18.45
CA THR A 30 13.04 -13.06 17.73
C THR A 30 12.17 -12.68 16.52
N HIS A 31 11.23 -11.75 16.68
CA HIS A 31 10.39 -11.31 15.56
C HIS A 31 11.21 -10.60 14.47
N SER A 32 12.18 -9.78 14.88
CA SER A 32 13.09 -9.12 13.93
C SER A 32 13.89 -10.14 13.13
N ASP A 33 14.43 -11.16 13.79
CA ASP A 33 15.24 -12.21 13.13
C ASP A 33 14.40 -13.05 12.15
N ILE A 34 13.15 -13.38 12.50
CA ILE A 34 12.22 -14.09 11.61
C ILE A 34 11.94 -13.26 10.35
N ILE A 35 11.63 -11.97 10.50
CA ILE A 35 11.35 -11.08 9.36
C ILE A 35 12.61 -10.89 8.51
N GLN A 36 13.76 -10.67 9.13
CA GLN A 36 15.03 -10.51 8.42
C GLN A 36 15.38 -11.75 7.60
N ASN A 37 15.26 -12.95 8.18
CA ASN A 37 15.51 -14.20 7.48
C ASN A 37 14.50 -14.43 6.33
N TRP A 38 13.23 -14.13 6.57
CA TRP A 38 12.20 -14.25 5.54
C TRP A 38 12.48 -13.33 4.34
N VAL A 39 12.82 -12.05 4.57
CA VAL A 39 13.19 -11.13 3.48
C VAL A 39 14.45 -11.61 2.79
N LYS A 40 15.48 -12.04 3.54
CA LYS A 40 16.73 -12.57 2.96
C LYS A 40 16.49 -13.72 1.98
N GLU A 41 15.50 -14.58 2.26
CA GLU A 41 15.14 -15.71 1.39
C GLU A 41 14.15 -15.39 0.26
N GLY A 42 13.78 -14.13 0.06
CA GLY A 42 12.91 -13.70 -1.04
C GLY A 42 11.59 -13.07 -0.63
N GLY A 43 11.35 -12.94 0.68
CA GLY A 43 10.24 -12.18 1.22
C GLY A 43 10.27 -10.72 0.79
N LYS A 44 9.10 -10.09 0.74
CA LYS A 44 8.94 -8.71 0.29
C LYS A 44 8.25 -7.88 1.36
N LEU A 45 8.80 -6.73 1.67
CA LEU A 45 8.40 -5.94 2.84
C LEU A 45 8.05 -4.50 2.46
N ILE A 46 6.96 -3.99 3.00
CA ILE A 46 6.70 -2.56 3.10
C ILE A 46 6.68 -2.20 4.57
N ALA A 47 7.50 -1.23 4.99
CA ALA A 47 7.53 -0.75 6.36
C ALA A 47 7.39 0.77 6.40
N THR A 48 6.65 1.29 7.37
CA THR A 48 6.46 2.74 7.50
C THR A 48 6.87 3.25 8.88
N TYR A 49 7.33 4.50 8.91
CA TYR A 49 7.61 5.30 10.08
C TYR A 49 8.51 4.58 11.11
N GLN A 50 8.06 4.42 12.36
CA GLN A 50 8.86 3.91 13.46
C GLN A 50 8.97 2.38 13.50
N THR A 51 8.57 1.67 12.43
CA THR A 51 8.58 0.21 12.40
C THR A 51 9.94 -0.33 12.84
N SER A 52 9.95 -1.25 13.82
CA SER A 52 11.14 -1.88 14.41
C SER A 52 12.07 -0.99 15.25
N LEU A 53 11.67 0.25 15.55
CA LEU A 53 12.49 1.20 16.32
C LEU A 53 12.46 0.92 17.84
N PHE A 54 11.47 0.20 18.34
CA PHE A 54 11.30 -0.08 19.77
C PHE A 54 11.37 -1.58 20.07
N ASN A 55 11.89 -1.94 21.24
CA ASN A 55 11.89 -3.33 21.70
C ASN A 55 10.52 -3.78 22.22
N GLU A 56 10.42 -5.04 22.62
CA GLU A 56 9.18 -5.68 23.09
C GLU A 56 8.59 -5.06 24.36
N VAL A 57 9.40 -4.33 25.14
CA VAL A 57 8.96 -3.59 26.33
C VAL A 57 8.69 -2.11 26.04
N GLY A 58 8.82 -1.67 24.77
CA GLY A 58 8.54 -0.30 24.35
C GLY A 58 9.70 0.68 24.55
N GLU A 59 10.92 0.20 24.80
CA GLU A 59 12.11 1.05 24.87
C GLU A 59 12.64 1.33 23.47
N GLN A 60 12.97 2.60 23.21
CA GLN A 60 13.49 3.02 21.92
C GLN A 60 14.94 2.53 21.74
N ARG A 61 15.23 1.94 20.59
CA ARG A 61 16.59 1.61 20.16
C ARG A 61 17.28 2.83 19.55
N ASN A 62 18.61 2.80 19.52
CA ASN A 62 19.40 3.79 18.79
C ASN A 62 19.16 3.73 17.28
N ASN A 63 18.82 2.54 16.75
CA ASN A 63 18.52 2.32 15.34
C ASN A 63 17.43 1.24 15.19
N PHE A 64 16.83 1.14 14.01
CA PHE A 64 15.88 0.07 13.67
C PHE A 64 16.52 -1.31 13.82
N SER A 65 15.80 -2.27 14.41
CA SER A 65 16.27 -3.66 14.43
C SER A 65 16.30 -4.30 13.03
N LEU A 66 15.61 -3.69 12.05
CA LEU A 66 15.59 -4.08 10.64
C LEU A 66 16.27 -3.05 9.73
N SER A 67 17.19 -2.22 10.26
CA SER A 67 17.89 -1.17 9.49
C SER A 67 18.54 -1.68 8.21
N ASP A 68 19.26 -2.81 8.26
CA ASP A 68 19.87 -3.43 7.08
C ASP A 68 18.83 -3.87 6.04
N VAL A 69 17.66 -4.35 6.50
CA VAL A 69 16.56 -4.77 5.64
C VAL A 69 15.93 -3.56 4.95
N PHE A 70 15.78 -2.45 5.67
CA PHE A 70 15.23 -1.21 5.14
C PHE A 70 16.22 -0.45 4.25
N GLY A 71 17.52 -0.72 4.39
CA GLY A 71 18.57 0.04 3.72
C GLY A 71 18.69 1.47 4.25
N VAL A 72 18.33 1.70 5.50
CA VAL A 72 18.43 3.01 6.16
C VAL A 72 18.83 2.87 7.62
N SER A 73 19.49 3.90 8.15
CA SER A 73 19.76 4.06 9.58
C SER A 73 19.05 5.27 10.14
N TYR A 74 18.50 5.15 11.35
CA TYR A 74 17.87 6.26 12.06
C TYR A 74 18.91 7.18 12.70
N ASN A 75 18.74 8.48 12.51
CA ASN A 75 19.68 9.48 13.02
C ASN A 75 19.29 10.03 14.40
N GLY A 76 18.34 9.41 15.10
CA GLY A 76 17.89 9.88 16.42
C GLY A 76 16.90 11.04 16.39
N THR A 77 16.55 11.57 15.21
CA THR A 77 15.76 12.81 15.06
C THR A 77 14.45 12.58 14.31
N SER A 78 13.36 13.20 14.80
CA SER A 78 12.06 13.26 14.12
C SER A 78 11.62 14.71 14.01
N VAL A 79 11.26 15.14 12.80
CA VAL A 79 10.82 16.52 12.53
C VAL A 79 9.31 16.57 12.32
N ASN A 80 8.70 17.68 12.76
CA ASN A 80 7.29 17.97 12.51
C ASN A 80 7.15 18.51 11.08
N THR A 81 6.36 17.82 10.27
CA THR A 81 6.13 18.11 8.84
C THR A 81 4.67 18.42 8.54
N ILE A 82 3.88 18.86 9.54
CA ILE A 82 2.45 19.13 9.39
C ILE A 82 2.17 20.29 8.41
N MET A 83 3.03 21.30 8.36
CA MET A 83 2.78 22.53 7.60
C MET A 83 3.79 22.73 6.47
N ASP A 84 3.27 22.98 5.27
CA ASP A 84 4.00 23.43 4.07
C ASP A 84 5.29 22.63 3.78
N CYS A 85 5.26 21.32 4.07
CA CYS A 85 6.37 20.40 3.83
C CYS A 85 6.07 19.51 2.63
N TYR A 86 7.13 19.16 1.90
CA TYR A 86 7.03 18.35 0.69
C TYR A 86 8.09 17.26 0.69
N GLN A 87 7.89 16.28 -0.19
CA GLN A 87 8.89 15.28 -0.52
C GLN A 87 9.36 15.56 -1.95
N LYS A 88 10.66 15.71 -2.15
CA LYS A 88 11.25 15.84 -3.49
C LYS A 88 11.40 14.46 -4.12
N ILE A 89 11.00 14.34 -5.38
CA ILE A 89 11.32 13.15 -6.18
C ILE A 89 12.80 13.17 -6.54
N ILE A 90 13.51 12.11 -6.16
CA ILE A 90 14.95 11.94 -6.39
C ILE A 90 15.19 10.96 -7.53
N THR A 91 14.62 9.76 -7.44
CA THR A 91 14.76 8.72 -8.46
C THR A 91 13.38 8.29 -8.94
N ARG A 92 13.17 8.25 -10.27
CA ARG A 92 11.93 7.75 -10.86
C ARG A 92 12.01 6.25 -11.13
N ASN A 93 11.00 5.55 -10.64
CA ASN A 93 10.72 4.14 -10.92
C ASN A 93 9.20 3.92 -10.87
N GLU A 94 8.77 2.66 -10.89
CA GLU A 94 7.36 2.26 -10.90
C GLU A 94 6.59 2.72 -9.65
N ILE A 95 7.26 3.00 -8.52
CA ILE A 95 6.62 3.57 -7.31
C ILE A 95 6.03 4.96 -7.62
N LEU A 96 6.64 5.68 -8.58
CA LEU A 96 6.22 7.02 -8.98
C LEU A 96 5.33 7.04 -10.23
N SER A 97 4.74 5.91 -10.62
CA SER A 97 3.72 5.86 -11.68
C SER A 97 2.53 6.76 -11.34
N GLY A 98 2.15 7.66 -12.25
CA GLY A 98 1.10 8.66 -12.04
C GLY A 98 1.60 10.03 -11.55
N PHE A 99 2.89 10.16 -11.23
CA PHE A 99 3.52 11.42 -10.78
C PHE A 99 4.43 12.05 -11.85
N GLU A 100 4.15 11.81 -13.13
CA GLU A 100 5.01 12.26 -14.26
C GLU A 100 5.05 13.79 -14.37
N LYS A 101 3.97 14.46 -13.97
CA LYS A 101 3.79 15.92 -14.12
C LYS A 101 4.27 16.75 -12.93
N THR A 102 4.81 16.13 -11.88
CA THR A 102 5.30 16.84 -10.69
C THR A 102 6.72 16.42 -10.32
N LYS A 103 7.44 17.29 -9.59
CA LYS A 103 8.74 16.98 -8.95
C LYS A 103 8.62 16.88 -7.43
N LEU A 104 7.45 17.23 -6.89
CA LEU A 104 7.17 17.31 -5.46
C LEU A 104 5.91 16.51 -5.14
N LEU A 105 5.94 15.82 -4.01
CA LEU A 105 4.80 15.16 -3.40
C LEU A 105 4.50 15.83 -2.07
N HIS A 106 3.25 15.77 -1.62
CA HIS A 106 2.84 16.25 -0.32
C HIS A 106 3.56 15.49 0.82
N ASN A 107 3.95 16.21 1.87
CA ASN A 107 4.42 15.63 3.13
C ASN A 107 3.65 16.21 4.32
N GLY A 108 3.40 15.38 5.32
CA GLY A 108 2.56 15.72 6.46
C GLY A 108 3.04 15.04 7.74
N GLY A 109 2.38 15.32 8.87
CA GLY A 109 2.60 14.60 10.12
C GLY A 109 4.02 14.72 10.66
N ARG A 110 4.71 13.60 10.85
CA ARG A 110 6.12 13.54 11.27
C ARG A 110 6.97 12.75 10.27
N THR A 111 8.22 13.17 10.13
CA THR A 111 9.23 12.49 9.30
C THR A 111 10.44 12.16 10.17
N LEU A 112 10.88 10.89 10.16
CA LEU A 112 12.14 10.48 10.78
C LEU A 112 13.31 10.90 9.88
N MET A 113 14.35 11.47 10.47
CA MET A 113 15.61 11.72 9.77
C MET A 113 16.40 10.41 9.74
N VAL A 114 16.66 9.93 8.52
CA VAL A 114 17.36 8.68 8.28
C VAL A 114 18.49 8.90 7.28
N THR A 115 19.46 7.99 7.25
CA THR A 115 20.56 7.99 6.29
C THR A 115 20.46 6.72 5.44
N PRO A 116 20.49 6.82 4.09
CA PRO A 116 20.41 5.64 3.23
C PRO A 116 21.73 4.86 3.26
N ALA A 117 21.63 3.54 3.13
CA ALA A 117 22.77 2.68 2.82
C ALA A 117 23.26 2.96 1.38
N PRO A 118 24.55 2.73 1.05
CA PRO A 118 25.10 3.03 -0.28
C PRO A 118 24.37 2.36 -1.45
N GLU A 119 23.89 1.14 -1.25
CA GLU A 119 23.20 0.34 -2.28
C GLU A 119 21.68 0.59 -2.32
N ALA A 120 21.15 1.38 -1.39
CA ALA A 120 19.72 1.64 -1.30
C ALA A 120 19.31 2.74 -2.31
N THR A 121 18.19 2.51 -3.00
CA THR A 121 17.66 3.48 -3.97
C THR A 121 16.71 4.45 -3.27
N VAL A 122 17.12 5.72 -3.18
CA VAL A 122 16.27 6.80 -2.66
C VAL A 122 15.26 7.25 -3.72
N ILE A 123 13.98 7.10 -3.43
CA ILE A 123 12.87 7.45 -4.32
C ILE A 123 12.43 8.89 -4.08
N THR A 124 12.14 9.23 -2.83
CA THR A 124 11.82 10.58 -2.40
C THR A 124 12.67 11.00 -1.23
N GLY A 125 12.88 12.30 -1.08
CA GLY A 125 13.56 12.88 0.07
C GLY A 125 12.77 14.01 0.71
N TYR A 126 13.06 14.27 1.97
CA TYR A 126 12.49 15.35 2.76
C TYR A 126 12.93 16.73 2.26
N LEU A 127 11.97 17.61 2.00
CA LEU A 127 12.21 19.05 1.90
C LEU A 127 11.69 19.75 3.16
N PRO A 128 12.48 20.68 3.73
CA PRO A 128 12.04 21.53 4.82
C PRO A 128 10.78 22.34 4.47
N LYS A 129 10.15 22.88 5.52
CA LYS A 129 9.03 23.80 5.39
C LYS A 129 9.37 24.91 4.40
N ILE A 130 8.50 25.08 3.40
CA ILE A 130 8.55 26.21 2.47
C ILE A 130 7.66 27.31 3.04
N ASN A 131 8.22 28.50 3.27
CA ASN A 131 7.41 29.64 3.70
C ASN A 131 6.52 30.08 2.55
N ASN A 132 5.21 30.04 2.73
CA ASN A 132 4.24 30.40 1.70
C ASN A 132 4.08 31.92 1.50
N GLN A 133 4.74 32.73 2.33
CA GLN A 133 4.70 34.19 2.26
C GLN A 133 6.10 34.80 2.51
N PRO A 134 6.46 35.88 1.79
CA PRO A 134 5.72 36.45 0.66
C PRO A 134 5.78 35.52 -0.58
N PRO A 135 4.83 35.57 -1.54
CA PRO A 135 4.75 34.64 -2.66
C PRO A 135 6.04 34.55 -3.49
N GLU A 136 6.78 35.67 -3.57
CA GLU A 136 8.07 35.76 -4.27
C GLU A 136 9.12 34.84 -3.67
N ASN A 137 8.98 34.45 -2.40
CA ASN A 137 9.88 33.58 -1.64
C ASN A 137 9.27 32.19 -1.35
N ALA A 138 8.19 31.81 -2.02
CA ALA A 138 7.52 30.52 -1.83
C ALA A 138 8.25 29.35 -2.52
N PHE A 139 9.55 29.23 -2.26
CA PHE A 139 10.43 28.18 -2.75
C PHE A 139 11.42 27.75 -1.65
N PRO A 140 11.96 26.52 -1.67
CA PRO A 140 12.90 26.09 -0.66
C PRO A 140 14.27 26.76 -0.85
N ASP A 141 14.93 27.14 0.25
CA ASP A 141 16.30 27.67 0.24
C ASP A 141 17.29 26.71 -0.42
N SER A 142 17.03 25.40 -0.28
CA SER A 142 17.80 24.35 -0.94
C SER A 142 16.88 23.27 -1.47
N TRP A 143 17.10 22.89 -2.72
CA TRP A 143 16.49 21.72 -3.32
C TRP A 143 17.22 20.42 -2.97
N ASN A 144 18.28 20.49 -2.16
CA ASN A 144 18.96 19.30 -1.68
C ASN A 144 18.09 18.60 -0.66
N SER A 145 18.01 17.29 -0.78
CA SER A 145 17.14 16.47 0.05
C SER A 145 17.93 15.26 0.58
N PRO A 146 18.88 15.50 1.51
CA PRO A 146 19.82 14.48 1.95
C PRO A 146 19.18 13.41 2.83
N ASN A 147 18.01 13.71 3.43
CA ASN A 147 17.26 12.78 4.26
C ASN A 147 16.17 12.12 3.40
N PRO A 148 16.25 10.82 3.09
CA PRO A 148 15.26 10.14 2.29
C PRO A 148 13.95 9.93 3.06
N ILE A 149 12.85 9.84 2.34
CA ILE A 149 11.53 9.45 2.86
C ILE A 149 11.18 8.07 2.34
N ALA A 150 11.03 7.89 1.02
CA ALA A 150 10.80 6.58 0.43
C ALA A 150 12.12 5.98 -0.07
N VAL A 151 12.45 4.77 0.40
CA VAL A 151 13.68 4.04 0.04
C VAL A 151 13.33 2.64 -0.41
N LEU A 152 13.86 2.23 -1.55
CA LEU A 152 13.81 0.87 -2.06
C LEU A 152 15.16 0.19 -1.80
N ASN A 153 15.14 -0.97 -1.16
CA ASN A 153 16.35 -1.73 -0.82
C ASN A 153 16.21 -3.20 -1.20
N ASN A 154 17.27 -3.78 -1.77
CA ASN A 154 17.36 -5.22 -1.98
C ASN A 154 18.12 -5.84 -0.81
N PHE A 155 17.60 -6.93 -0.24
CA PHE A 155 18.22 -7.61 0.90
C PHE A 155 18.16 -9.12 0.72
N GLY A 156 19.33 -9.73 0.46
CA GLY A 156 19.40 -11.13 0.03
C GLY A 156 18.67 -11.32 -1.31
N LYS A 157 17.71 -12.24 -1.35
CA LYS A 157 16.84 -12.49 -2.51
C LYS A 157 15.55 -11.65 -2.48
N GLY A 158 15.29 -10.95 -1.38
CA GLY A 158 14.08 -10.17 -1.17
C GLY A 158 14.26 -8.69 -1.42
N GLN A 159 13.17 -7.95 -1.18
CA GLN A 159 13.09 -6.53 -1.48
C GLN A 159 12.19 -5.80 -0.49
N THR A 160 12.60 -4.59 -0.11
CA THR A 160 11.92 -3.78 0.88
C THR A 160 11.67 -2.37 0.38
N ILE A 161 10.50 -1.83 0.67
CA ILE A 161 10.20 -0.39 0.53
C ILE A 161 9.95 0.17 1.93
N TYR A 162 10.77 1.13 2.34
CA TYR A 162 10.65 1.82 3.62
C TYR A 162 10.21 3.27 3.43
N PHE A 163 9.25 3.72 4.24
CA PHE A 163 8.81 5.12 4.30
C PHE A 163 9.18 5.73 5.66
N ALA A 164 10.02 6.75 5.70
CA ALA A 164 10.47 7.41 6.94
C ALA A 164 9.41 8.33 7.58
N ASN A 165 8.33 8.63 6.86
CA ASN A 165 7.22 9.46 7.36
C ASN A 165 5.98 8.60 7.70
N GLU A 166 4.94 9.26 8.20
CA GLU A 166 3.67 8.66 8.58
C GLU A 166 2.77 8.25 7.39
N THR A 167 3.33 7.86 6.22
CA THR A 167 2.57 7.59 4.96
C THR A 167 1.31 6.73 5.16
N ALA A 168 1.39 5.60 5.88
CA ALA A 168 0.23 4.75 6.11
C ALA A 168 -0.88 5.42 6.95
N LYS A 169 -0.48 6.17 7.99
CA LYS A 169 -1.43 6.95 8.82
C LYS A 169 -2.03 8.09 8.02
N LEU A 170 -1.23 8.83 7.26
CA LEU A 170 -1.69 9.96 6.46
C LEU A 170 -2.63 9.52 5.33
N ASN A 171 -2.40 8.34 4.75
CA ASN A 171 -3.35 7.71 3.83
C ASN A 171 -4.70 7.44 4.51
N TYR A 172 -4.69 6.93 5.75
CA TYR A 172 -5.91 6.64 6.49
C TYR A 172 -6.65 7.90 6.99
N THR A 173 -5.93 8.91 7.49
CA THR A 173 -6.55 10.06 8.15
C THR A 173 -6.82 11.24 7.22
N VAL A 174 -5.87 11.57 6.33
CA VAL A 174 -5.98 12.72 5.43
C VAL A 174 -6.54 12.28 4.07
N GLY A 175 -6.21 11.06 3.63
CA GLY A 175 -6.67 10.54 2.34
C GLY A 175 -6.11 11.27 1.12
N HIS A 176 -4.98 11.98 1.28
CA HIS A 176 -4.35 12.67 0.15
C HIS A 176 -3.89 11.64 -0.91
N PRO A 177 -4.21 11.84 -2.21
CA PRO A 177 -3.93 10.86 -3.26
C PRO A 177 -2.48 10.40 -3.33
N ASP A 178 -1.52 11.32 -3.12
CA ASP A 178 -0.09 10.98 -3.10
C ASP A 178 0.26 9.79 -2.21
N TYR A 179 -0.29 9.71 -0.98
CA TYR A 179 0.02 8.60 -0.07
C TYR A 179 -0.62 7.29 -0.54
N ASN A 180 -1.84 7.37 -1.08
CA ASN A 180 -2.54 6.21 -1.61
C ASN A 180 -1.81 5.62 -2.82
N ASP A 181 -1.43 6.47 -3.78
CA ASP A 181 -0.76 6.03 -5.00
C ASP A 181 0.66 5.54 -4.72
N LEU A 182 1.42 6.18 -3.81
CA LEU A 182 2.71 5.66 -3.37
C LEU A 182 2.60 4.25 -2.76
N LEU A 183 1.63 4.01 -1.88
CA LEU A 183 1.41 2.70 -1.28
C LEU A 183 0.95 1.67 -2.31
N LYS A 184 -0.01 2.03 -3.16
CA LYS A 184 -0.53 1.17 -4.24
C LYS A 184 0.58 0.76 -5.20
N ASN A 185 1.37 1.72 -5.67
CA ASN A 185 2.47 1.46 -6.60
C ASN A 185 3.58 0.64 -5.95
N SER A 186 3.87 0.86 -4.66
CA SER A 186 4.81 0.05 -3.88
C SER A 186 4.37 -1.41 -3.78
N ILE A 187 3.08 -1.64 -3.51
CA ILE A 187 2.49 -2.99 -3.50
C ILE A 187 2.60 -3.62 -4.89
N ASN A 188 2.26 -2.89 -5.95
CA ASN A 188 2.32 -3.39 -7.32
C ASN A 188 3.75 -3.75 -7.74
N LEU A 189 4.73 -2.90 -7.44
CA LEU A 189 6.14 -3.18 -7.70
C LEU A 189 6.57 -4.48 -7.01
N LEU A 190 6.26 -4.63 -5.72
CA LEU A 190 6.63 -5.83 -4.96
C LEU A 190 5.83 -7.06 -5.42
N LEU A 191 4.57 -6.93 -5.84
CA LEU A 191 3.83 -8.05 -6.43
C LEU A 191 4.40 -8.47 -7.80
N ALA A 192 5.10 -7.58 -8.51
CA ALA A 192 5.75 -7.85 -9.80
C ALA A 192 4.80 -8.56 -10.78
N LYS A 193 5.16 -9.76 -11.27
CA LYS A 193 4.39 -10.53 -12.26
C LYS A 193 3.19 -11.31 -11.69
N ASN A 194 2.91 -11.22 -10.38
CA ASN A 194 1.76 -11.92 -9.82
C ASN A 194 0.47 -11.32 -10.40
N LYS A 195 -0.28 -12.13 -11.15
CA LYS A 195 -1.60 -11.74 -11.63
C LYS A 195 -2.55 -11.69 -10.44
N ILE A 196 -3.00 -10.49 -10.10
CA ILE A 196 -4.05 -10.26 -9.10
C ILE A 196 -5.26 -9.64 -9.79
N LEU A 197 -6.41 -9.69 -9.11
CA LEU A 197 -7.60 -8.98 -9.54
C LEU A 197 -7.30 -7.47 -9.63
N SER A 198 -7.70 -6.84 -10.73
CA SER A 198 -7.66 -5.38 -10.88
C SER A 198 -9.03 -4.83 -11.26
N THR A 199 -9.33 -3.60 -10.89
CA THR A 199 -10.65 -3.00 -11.11
C THR A 199 -10.57 -1.48 -11.26
N ASN A 200 -11.52 -0.90 -12.01
CA ASN A 200 -11.78 0.54 -12.02
C ASN A 200 -12.86 0.96 -11.01
N ALA A 201 -13.36 0.03 -10.20
CA ALA A 201 -14.38 0.30 -9.19
C ALA A 201 -13.94 1.47 -8.29
N PRO A 202 -14.84 2.42 -7.97
CA PRO A 202 -14.52 3.46 -7.00
C PRO A 202 -14.28 2.85 -5.62
N SER A 203 -13.58 3.58 -4.74
CA SER A 203 -13.25 3.11 -3.39
C SER A 203 -14.45 2.78 -2.50
N SER A 204 -15.64 3.24 -2.87
CA SER A 204 -16.92 2.93 -2.23
C SER A 204 -17.50 1.56 -2.61
N VAL A 205 -16.94 0.90 -3.62
CA VAL A 205 -17.36 -0.43 -4.07
C VAL A 205 -16.33 -1.45 -3.61
N HIS A 206 -16.75 -2.35 -2.73
CA HIS A 206 -15.89 -3.42 -2.23
C HIS A 206 -16.01 -4.64 -3.16
N VAL A 207 -14.88 -5.11 -3.66
CA VAL A 207 -14.80 -6.28 -4.56
C VAL A 207 -14.08 -7.41 -3.85
N TYR A 208 -14.71 -8.58 -3.77
CA TYR A 208 -14.15 -9.77 -3.13
C TYR A 208 -14.10 -10.92 -4.12
N LEU A 209 -12.96 -11.57 -4.24
CA LEU A 209 -12.78 -12.80 -5.00
C LEU A 209 -12.38 -13.93 -4.04
N ASN A 210 -13.27 -14.89 -3.84
CA ASN A 210 -13.07 -16.03 -2.95
C ASN A 210 -12.99 -17.32 -3.76
N GLN A 211 -12.03 -18.19 -3.46
CA GLN A 211 -11.96 -19.53 -4.04
C GLN A 211 -12.81 -20.50 -3.21
N SER A 212 -13.56 -21.38 -3.86
CA SER A 212 -14.34 -22.40 -3.16
C SER A 212 -13.44 -23.43 -2.50
N SER A 213 -13.72 -23.76 -1.24
CA SER A 213 -13.03 -24.85 -0.54
C SER A 213 -13.43 -26.24 -1.03
N ALA A 214 -14.57 -26.37 -1.72
CA ALA A 214 -15.06 -27.64 -2.26
C ALA A 214 -14.52 -27.92 -3.67
N ASN A 215 -14.15 -26.88 -4.42
CA ASN A 215 -13.64 -27.02 -5.79
C ASN A 215 -12.73 -25.85 -6.15
N GLU A 216 -11.44 -26.13 -6.36
CA GLU A 216 -10.42 -25.12 -6.67
C GLU A 216 -10.66 -24.38 -8.00
N ASN A 217 -11.45 -24.94 -8.91
CA ASN A 217 -11.81 -24.31 -10.18
C ASN A 217 -13.06 -23.42 -10.08
N ILE A 218 -13.63 -23.25 -8.88
CA ILE A 218 -14.81 -22.42 -8.64
C ILE A 218 -14.42 -21.23 -7.76
N PHE A 219 -14.80 -20.04 -8.22
CA PHE A 219 -14.63 -18.79 -7.48
C PHE A 219 -15.97 -18.09 -7.29
N GLN A 220 -16.09 -17.35 -6.20
CA GLN A 220 -17.16 -16.40 -5.97
C GLN A 220 -16.59 -14.98 -6.08
N LEU A 221 -17.14 -14.18 -6.99
CA LEU A 221 -16.85 -12.77 -7.14
C LEU A 221 -18.04 -11.96 -6.61
N SER A 222 -17.84 -11.15 -5.58
CA SER A 222 -18.91 -10.37 -4.95
C SER A 222 -18.56 -8.88 -4.92
N PHE A 223 -19.60 -8.05 -5.05
CA PHE A 223 -19.55 -6.60 -5.11
C PHE A 223 -20.50 -6.04 -4.07
N VAL A 224 -20.03 -5.13 -3.23
CA VAL A 224 -20.86 -4.38 -2.28
C VAL A 224 -20.67 -2.90 -2.55
N ASN A 225 -21.72 -2.22 -3.00
CA ASN A 225 -21.76 -0.79 -3.20
C ASN A 225 -22.18 -0.08 -1.91
N THR A 226 -21.30 0.79 -1.42
CA THR A 226 -21.58 1.66 -0.27
C THR A 226 -21.62 3.14 -0.67
N SER A 227 -21.69 3.42 -1.97
CA SER A 227 -21.79 4.78 -2.50
C SER A 227 -23.09 5.40 -2.05
N SER A 228 -22.98 6.43 -1.22
CA SER A 228 -24.11 7.06 -0.56
C SER A 228 -23.72 8.47 -0.13
N THR A 229 -24.65 9.16 0.51
CA THR A 229 -24.38 10.39 1.26
C THR A 229 -23.35 10.15 2.38
N SER A 230 -22.69 11.21 2.83
CA SER A 230 -21.59 11.14 3.79
C SER A 230 -22.01 10.75 5.22
N GLN A 231 -23.31 10.56 5.50
CA GLN A 231 -23.82 10.28 6.84
C GLN A 231 -24.53 8.93 6.92
N ARG A 232 -24.32 8.24 8.05
CA ARG A 232 -25.05 7.02 8.39
C ARG A 232 -26.30 7.33 9.22
N PRO A 233 -27.38 6.52 9.14
CA PRO A 233 -27.53 5.36 8.26
C PRO A 233 -27.67 5.78 6.78
N TYR A 234 -27.12 4.98 5.88
CA TYR A 234 -27.30 5.20 4.44
C TYR A 234 -28.78 4.99 4.09
N ARG A 235 -29.42 6.03 3.57
CA ARG A 235 -30.84 5.99 3.15
C ARG A 235 -30.99 5.92 1.64
N ASP A 236 -30.09 6.58 0.94
CA ASP A 236 -30.05 6.64 -0.52
C ASP A 236 -28.71 6.06 -1.00
N LEU A 237 -28.77 5.01 -1.81
CA LEU A 237 -27.62 4.45 -2.50
C LEU A 237 -27.51 5.07 -3.89
N VAL A 238 -26.29 5.40 -4.29
CA VAL A 238 -26.00 5.89 -5.64
C VAL A 238 -25.46 4.70 -6.44
N PRO A 239 -26.17 4.23 -7.49
CA PRO A 239 -25.69 3.13 -8.31
C PRO A 239 -24.35 3.47 -8.98
N VAL A 240 -23.49 2.47 -9.12
CA VAL A 240 -22.19 2.61 -9.79
C VAL A 240 -22.22 1.83 -11.10
N SER A 241 -22.00 2.53 -12.20
CA SER A 241 -22.00 1.96 -13.54
C SER A 241 -20.59 1.67 -14.06
N GLU A 242 -20.50 0.80 -15.06
CA GLU A 242 -19.28 0.44 -15.79
C GLU A 242 -18.12 -0.04 -14.89
N VAL A 243 -18.45 -0.83 -13.86
CA VAL A 243 -17.44 -1.47 -13.01
C VAL A 243 -16.82 -2.63 -13.79
N LYS A 244 -15.54 -2.49 -14.13
CA LYS A 244 -14.73 -3.46 -14.87
C LYS A 244 -13.77 -4.15 -13.91
N VAL A 245 -13.84 -5.46 -13.84
CA VAL A 245 -12.95 -6.33 -13.07
C VAL A 245 -12.17 -7.23 -14.03
N HIS A 246 -10.85 -7.18 -13.97
CA HIS A 246 -9.98 -8.14 -14.66
C HIS A 246 -9.52 -9.19 -13.66
N LEU A 247 -9.81 -10.44 -13.97
CA LEU A 247 -9.47 -11.60 -13.15
C LEU A 247 -8.09 -12.16 -13.51
N PRO A 248 -7.42 -12.84 -12.58
CA PRO A 248 -6.11 -13.42 -12.82
C PRO A 248 -6.14 -14.70 -13.68
N PHE A 249 -7.34 -15.14 -14.10
CA PHE A 249 -7.60 -16.37 -14.86
C PHE A 249 -8.73 -16.16 -15.88
N ASP A 250 -8.81 -17.05 -16.86
CA ASP A 250 -9.85 -17.01 -17.89
C ASP A 250 -11.15 -17.65 -17.40
N ILE A 251 -12.27 -17.06 -17.79
CA ILE A 251 -13.61 -17.48 -17.40
C ILE A 251 -14.12 -18.55 -18.37
N ARG A 252 -14.51 -19.72 -17.85
CA ARG A 252 -15.22 -20.76 -18.62
C ARG A 252 -16.72 -20.49 -18.65
N SER A 253 -17.30 -20.23 -17.49
CA SER A 253 -18.72 -19.89 -17.34
C SER A 253 -18.92 -19.05 -16.08
N ILE A 254 -20.02 -18.31 -16.06
CA ILE A 254 -20.44 -17.49 -14.92
C ILE A 254 -21.92 -17.71 -14.65
N GLU A 255 -22.28 -17.70 -13.37
CA GLU A 255 -23.65 -17.90 -12.89
C GLU A 255 -23.93 -16.82 -11.84
N PRO A 256 -24.93 -15.94 -12.05
CA PRO A 256 -25.40 -15.05 -11.00
C PRO A 256 -25.89 -15.86 -9.80
N LEU A 257 -25.43 -15.51 -8.60
CA LEU A 257 -25.93 -16.10 -7.36
C LEU A 257 -27.19 -15.40 -6.84
N LEU A 258 -27.56 -14.27 -7.46
CA LEU A 258 -28.76 -13.49 -7.20
C LEU A 258 -29.44 -13.17 -8.52
N ASN A 259 -30.72 -13.50 -8.64
CA ASN A 259 -31.50 -13.36 -9.88
C ASN A 259 -32.40 -12.11 -9.90
N GLU A 260 -32.42 -11.30 -8.84
CA GLU A 260 -33.43 -10.23 -8.63
C GLU A 260 -32.93 -8.80 -8.94
N THR A 261 -31.84 -8.63 -9.69
CA THR A 261 -31.29 -7.29 -9.97
C THR A 261 -31.40 -6.92 -11.45
N GLU A 262 -31.72 -5.65 -11.76
CA GLU A 262 -31.63 -5.09 -13.12
C GLU A 262 -30.19 -5.00 -13.66
N THR A 263 -29.20 -5.44 -12.87
CA THR A 263 -27.78 -5.46 -13.21
C THR A 263 -27.51 -6.29 -14.46
N LYS A 264 -27.10 -5.61 -15.53
CA LYS A 264 -26.59 -6.25 -16.76
C LYS A 264 -25.11 -6.55 -16.63
N LEU A 265 -24.74 -7.75 -17.07
CA LEU A 265 -23.38 -8.28 -17.04
C LEU A 265 -22.85 -8.45 -18.46
N LYS A 266 -21.62 -7.99 -18.72
CA LYS A 266 -20.86 -8.37 -19.92
C LYS A 266 -19.60 -9.09 -19.48
N VAL A 267 -19.28 -10.20 -20.16
CA VAL A 267 -18.09 -11.00 -19.87
C VAL A 267 -17.28 -11.17 -21.15
N ASN A 268 -15.97 -10.96 -21.04
CA ASN A 268 -15.04 -11.20 -22.14
C ASN A 268 -13.74 -11.81 -21.59
N GLU A 269 -13.43 -13.04 -21.99
CA GLU A 269 -12.24 -13.81 -21.55
C GLU A 269 -12.05 -13.84 -20.03
N ASN A 270 -11.26 -12.91 -19.47
CA ASN A 270 -10.96 -12.77 -18.04
C ASN A 270 -11.58 -11.50 -17.41
N THR A 271 -12.42 -10.78 -18.15
CA THR A 271 -12.97 -9.48 -17.77
C THR A 271 -14.47 -9.59 -17.50
N VAL A 272 -14.90 -9.05 -16.36
CA VAL A 272 -16.30 -8.91 -15.97
C VAL A 272 -16.65 -7.44 -15.92
N ILE A 273 -17.72 -7.03 -16.61
CA ILE A 273 -18.22 -5.66 -16.62
C ILE A 273 -19.64 -5.66 -16.06
N ILE A 274 -19.85 -4.86 -15.03
CA ILE A 274 -21.16 -4.61 -14.41
C ILE A 274 -21.64 -3.23 -14.87
N ASP A 275 -22.73 -3.21 -15.61
CA ASP A 275 -23.27 -1.97 -16.19
C ASP A 275 -23.97 -1.09 -15.14
N ASN A 276 -24.59 -1.69 -14.12
CA ASN A 276 -25.28 -0.99 -13.04
C ASN A 276 -25.23 -1.80 -11.73
N LEU A 277 -24.43 -1.35 -10.76
CA LEU A 277 -24.35 -1.93 -9.42
C LEU A 277 -25.11 -1.06 -8.42
N GLU A 278 -26.27 -1.54 -7.97
CA GLU A 278 -27.09 -0.80 -6.99
C GLU A 278 -26.58 -0.96 -5.57
N GLU A 279 -26.76 -2.14 -4.97
CA GLU A 279 -26.30 -2.43 -3.60
C GLU A 279 -25.32 -3.60 -3.58
N PHE A 280 -25.75 -4.76 -4.07
CA PHE A 280 -24.97 -5.98 -3.97
C PHE A 280 -25.14 -6.83 -5.22
N TYR A 281 -24.04 -7.44 -5.66
CA TYR A 281 -24.08 -8.42 -6.74
C TYR A 281 -23.05 -9.51 -6.50
N SER A 282 -23.38 -10.76 -6.83
CA SER A 282 -22.50 -11.90 -6.59
C SER A 282 -22.58 -12.91 -7.73
N LEU A 283 -21.41 -13.40 -8.12
CA LEU A 283 -21.20 -14.25 -9.28
C LEU A 283 -20.41 -15.49 -8.86
N LYS A 284 -20.87 -16.65 -9.32
CA LYS A 284 -20.10 -17.89 -9.28
C LYS A 284 -19.40 -18.07 -10.63
N ILE A 285 -18.10 -18.28 -10.59
CA ILE A 285 -17.22 -18.33 -11.75
C ILE A 285 -16.58 -19.70 -11.81
N HIS A 286 -16.67 -20.34 -12.97
CA HIS A 286 -15.88 -21.53 -13.30
C HIS A 286 -14.67 -21.11 -14.13
N VAL A 287 -13.49 -21.54 -13.69
CA VAL A 287 -12.22 -21.30 -14.39
C VAL A 287 -12.08 -22.27 -15.56
N LYS A 288 -11.41 -21.84 -16.63
CA LYS A 288 -11.04 -22.70 -17.76
C LYS A 288 -9.98 -23.74 -17.38
#